data_AF-A0A4Y2G2T7-F1
#
_entry.id   AF-A0A4Y2G2T7-F1
#
_cell.length_a   1.000
_cell.length_b   1.000
_cell.length_c   1.000
_cell.angle_alpha   90.00
_cell.angle_beta   90.00
_cell.angle_gamma   90.00
#
_symmetry.space_group_name_H-M   'P 1'
#
loop_
_entity.id
_entity.type
_entity.pdbx_description
1 polymer ?
#
loop_
_entity_poly.entity_id
_entity_poly.type
_entity_poly.pdbx_seq_one_letter_code
_entity_poly.pdbx_strand_id
1 'polypeptide(L)'
;MFGYRWRWLMGRLEQLLPIAGLLFVNKSVFGIDLEKRETLTNKEYFEDAQFFKDFLISTVENRKKEEENRKQEEEIRREEIRKEERRIEREHELVFARIRAARNDENRSPLPSVTSNREGDIYLDKLIKGVEILTIPVPRKTESWNLFFDSLERAYKHKKVHEEFWAEILLKLLGDKVSNVLVYIKEEDLNDYAKVKLLF
;
A
#
# COMPACT_ATOMS: atom_id res chain seq x y z
N MET A 1 8.55 -51.02 -35.34
CA MET A 1 7.87 -49.72 -35.58
C MET A 1 7.58 -48.97 -34.26
N PHE A 2 8.62 -48.63 -33.47
CA PHE A 2 8.46 -47.91 -32.18
C PHE A 2 9.13 -46.53 -32.14
N GLY A 3 9.41 -45.92 -33.31
CA GLY A 3 10.23 -44.70 -33.41
C GLY A 3 9.48 -43.36 -33.41
N TYR A 4 8.16 -43.34 -33.67
CA TYR A 4 7.47 -42.08 -33.96
C TYR A 4 6.68 -41.49 -32.79
N ARG A 5 6.28 -42.31 -31.81
CA ARG A 5 5.49 -41.86 -30.65
C ARG A 5 6.33 -41.20 -29.55
N TRP A 6 7.60 -41.61 -29.44
CA TRP A 6 8.59 -41.04 -28.51
C TRP A 6 9.12 -39.68 -28.97
N ARG A 7 9.24 -39.47 -30.28
CA ARG A 7 9.63 -38.18 -30.87
C ARG A 7 8.63 -37.06 -30.59
N TRP A 8 7.33 -37.41 -30.52
CA TRP A 8 6.26 -36.46 -30.20
C TRP A 8 6.24 -36.07 -28.71
N LEU A 9 6.54 -37.01 -27.81
CA LEU A 9 6.66 -36.75 -26.37
C LEU A 9 7.89 -35.88 -26.04
N MET A 10 9.03 -36.12 -26.69
CA MET A 10 10.25 -35.32 -26.51
C MET A 10 10.09 -33.89 -27.06
N GLY A 11 9.40 -33.72 -28.19
CA GLY A 11 9.13 -32.39 -28.76
C GLY A 11 8.19 -31.52 -27.92
N ARG A 12 7.35 -32.10 -27.06
CA ARG A 12 6.54 -31.36 -26.08
C ARG A 12 7.31 -31.02 -24.80
N LEU A 13 8.31 -31.82 -24.41
CA LEU A 13 9.17 -31.51 -23.26
C LEU A 13 10.11 -30.33 -23.55
N GLU A 14 10.62 -30.19 -24.78
CA GLU A 14 11.50 -29.07 -25.15
C GLU A 14 10.78 -27.71 -25.19
N GLN A 15 9.46 -27.67 -25.41
CA GLN A 15 8.69 -26.42 -25.39
C GLN A 15 8.40 -25.90 -23.96
N LEU A 16 8.66 -26.70 -22.92
CA LEU A 16 8.49 -26.28 -21.52
C LEU A 16 9.81 -25.80 -20.88
N LEU A 17 10.95 -25.95 -21.56
CA LEU A 17 12.25 -25.55 -21.05
C LEU A 17 12.49 -24.03 -20.94
N PRO A 18 11.83 -23.12 -21.68
CA PRO A 18 12.07 -21.68 -21.49
C PRO A 18 11.37 -21.08 -20.24
N ILE A 19 10.45 -21.80 -19.58
CA ILE A 19 9.70 -21.27 -18.43
C ILE A 19 10.45 -21.50 -17.10
N ALA A 20 11.38 -22.45 -17.08
CA ALA A 20 12.26 -22.66 -15.94
C ALA A 20 13.65 -22.16 -16.30
N GLY A 21 14.09 -21.06 -15.68
CA GLY A 21 15.46 -20.55 -15.77
C GLY A 21 16.49 -21.51 -15.19
N LEU A 22 16.65 -22.69 -15.80
CA LEU A 22 17.66 -23.67 -15.48
C LEU A 22 18.87 -23.40 -16.37
N LEU A 23 19.73 -22.49 -15.90
CA LEU A 23 21.09 -22.39 -16.40
C LEU A 23 21.79 -23.73 -16.20
N PHE A 24 22.14 -24.34 -17.34
CA PHE A 24 23.37 -25.09 -17.58
C PHE A 24 23.76 -26.13 -16.50
N VAL A 25 23.30 -27.38 -16.67
CA VAL A 25 23.99 -28.52 -16.06
C VAL A 25 24.74 -29.29 -17.15
N ASN A 26 26.02 -29.46 -16.87
CA ASN A 26 27.14 -29.72 -17.76
C ASN A 26 27.03 -31.08 -18.49
N LYS A 27 27.47 -31.09 -19.75
CA LYS A 27 27.41 -32.21 -20.73
C LYS A 27 28.48 -33.29 -20.50
N SER A 28 29.19 -33.27 -19.37
CA SER A 28 30.43 -34.04 -19.18
C SER A 28 30.28 -35.43 -18.54
N VAL A 29 29.07 -35.92 -18.27
CA VAL A 29 28.86 -37.22 -17.56
C VAL A 29 28.31 -38.32 -18.49
N PHE A 30 28.31 -38.14 -19.81
CA PHE A 30 27.78 -39.13 -20.77
C PHE A 30 28.86 -39.75 -21.66
N GLY A 31 30.00 -40.12 -21.07
CA GLY A 31 31.05 -40.89 -21.73
C GLY A 31 31.15 -42.30 -21.15
N ILE A 32 30.14 -43.14 -21.34
CA ILE A 32 30.24 -44.59 -21.06
C ILE A 32 29.63 -45.37 -22.23
N ASP A 33 30.47 -46.23 -22.79
CA ASP A 33 30.24 -47.10 -23.96
C ASP A 33 28.87 -47.78 -24.01
N LEU A 34 28.25 -47.68 -25.19
CA LEU A 34 26.93 -48.20 -25.52
C LEU A 34 26.87 -49.73 -25.74
N GLU A 35 27.97 -50.47 -25.56
CA GLU A 35 28.07 -51.87 -25.97
C GLU A 35 27.91 -52.90 -24.83
N LYS A 36 27.88 -52.48 -23.56
CA LYS A 36 27.75 -53.39 -22.40
C LYS A 36 26.34 -53.51 -21.82
N ARG A 37 25.31 -53.19 -22.60
CA ARG A 37 23.93 -52.97 -22.13
C ARG A 37 22.99 -54.20 -22.11
N GLU A 38 23.46 -55.42 -22.35
CA GLU A 38 22.53 -56.55 -22.48
C GLU A 38 22.31 -57.45 -21.26
N THR A 39 23.04 -57.33 -20.13
CA THR A 39 22.87 -58.33 -19.06
C THR A 39 22.92 -57.85 -17.61
N LEU A 40 23.00 -56.55 -17.33
CA LEU A 40 23.00 -56.06 -15.95
C LEU A 40 21.78 -55.15 -15.66
N THR A 41 20.93 -55.70 -14.78
CA THR A 41 20.18 -55.02 -13.72
C THR A 41 18.99 -54.14 -14.11
N ASN A 42 17.88 -54.82 -14.43
CA ASN A 42 16.49 -54.32 -14.37
C ASN A 42 16.02 -53.86 -12.95
N LYS A 43 16.95 -53.60 -12.02
CA LYS A 43 16.68 -53.28 -10.60
C LYS A 43 17.12 -51.85 -10.24
N GLU A 44 18.26 -51.38 -10.75
CA GLU A 44 18.76 -50.01 -10.55
C GLU A 44 17.84 -48.95 -11.18
N TYR A 45 17.32 -49.20 -12.38
CA TYR A 45 16.40 -48.29 -13.07
C TYR A 45 15.04 -48.12 -12.36
N PHE A 46 14.64 -49.10 -11.54
CA PHE A 46 13.36 -49.05 -10.84
C PHE A 46 13.43 -48.22 -9.54
N GLU A 47 14.57 -48.28 -8.85
CA GLU A 47 14.85 -47.42 -7.68
C GLU A 47 15.02 -45.96 -8.10
N ASP A 48 15.72 -45.70 -9.20
CA ASP A 48 15.84 -44.34 -9.76
C ASP A 48 14.47 -43.77 -10.15
N ALA A 49 13.59 -44.56 -10.77
CA ALA A 49 12.25 -44.09 -11.15
C ALA A 49 11.35 -43.76 -9.95
N GLN A 50 11.45 -44.50 -8.85
CA GLN A 50 10.75 -44.17 -7.60
C GLN A 50 11.33 -42.92 -6.95
N PHE A 51 12.66 -42.80 -6.89
CA PHE A 51 13.34 -41.61 -6.40
C PHE A 51 12.92 -40.34 -7.17
N PHE A 52 12.91 -40.39 -8.51
CA PHE A 52 12.45 -39.27 -9.33
C PHE A 52 10.99 -38.91 -9.08
N LYS A 53 10.13 -39.91 -8.85
CA LYS A 53 8.71 -39.68 -8.54
C LYS A 53 8.55 -38.98 -7.19
N ASP A 54 9.24 -39.44 -6.16
CA ASP A 54 9.18 -38.86 -4.81
C ASP A 54 9.85 -37.47 -4.76
N PHE A 55 10.93 -37.27 -5.53
CA PHE A 55 11.55 -35.97 -5.72
C PHE A 55 10.60 -34.97 -6.39
N LEU A 56 9.87 -35.38 -7.44
CA LEU A 56 8.89 -34.52 -8.10
C LEU A 56 7.69 -34.21 -7.20
N ILE A 57 7.19 -35.20 -6.46
CA ILE A 57 6.08 -35.02 -5.51
C ILE A 57 6.49 -34.02 -4.42
N SER A 58 7.62 -34.25 -3.76
CA SER A 58 8.12 -33.34 -2.71
C SER A 58 8.42 -31.93 -3.24
N THR A 59 8.95 -31.80 -4.47
CA THR A 59 9.19 -30.49 -5.09
C THR A 59 7.89 -29.73 -5.39
N VAL A 60 6.84 -30.43 -5.84
CA VAL A 60 5.53 -29.81 -6.08
C VAL A 60 4.86 -29.44 -4.75
N GLU A 61 4.97 -30.30 -3.75
CA GLU A 61 4.37 -30.11 -2.43
C GLU A 61 5.04 -28.98 -1.64
N ASN A 62 6.37 -28.87 -1.70
CA ASN A 62 7.12 -27.76 -1.13
C ASN A 62 6.73 -26.42 -1.78
N ARG A 63 6.62 -26.38 -3.12
CA ARG A 63 6.17 -25.16 -3.81
C ARG A 63 4.75 -24.75 -3.45
N LYS A 64 3.84 -25.71 -3.24
CA LYS A 64 2.48 -25.40 -2.76
C LYS A 64 2.49 -24.75 -1.38
N LYS A 65 3.26 -25.31 -0.44
CA LYS A 65 3.40 -24.74 0.92
C LYS A 65 4.04 -23.36 0.90
N GLU A 66 5.07 -23.16 0.09
CA GLU A 66 5.76 -21.88 -0.05
C GLU A 66 4.83 -20.81 -0.64
N GLU A 67 4.00 -21.18 -1.62
CA GLU A 67 2.98 -20.31 -2.20
C GLU A 67 1.86 -19.96 -1.20
N GLU A 68 1.42 -20.92 -0.38
CA GLU A 68 0.45 -20.67 0.70
C GLU A 68 1.01 -19.74 1.77
N ASN A 69 2.25 -19.96 2.20
CA ASN A 69 2.92 -19.09 3.17
C ASN A 69 3.05 -17.67 2.65
N ARG A 70 3.43 -17.49 1.38
CA ARG A 70 3.51 -16.17 0.75
C ARG A 70 2.16 -15.46 0.73
N LYS A 71 1.07 -16.19 0.43
CA LYS A 71 -0.29 -15.64 0.44
C LYS A 71 -0.71 -15.22 1.85
N GLN A 72 -0.43 -16.03 2.86
CA GLN A 72 -0.70 -15.67 4.25
C GLN A 72 0.10 -14.45 4.70
N GLU A 73 1.39 -14.36 4.37
CA GLU A 73 2.21 -13.19 4.69
C GLU A 73 1.71 -11.91 4.01
N GLU A 74 1.28 -11.99 2.75
CA GLU A 74 0.64 -10.86 2.06
C GLU A 74 -0.68 -10.46 2.71
N GLU A 75 -1.50 -11.42 3.13
CA GLU A 75 -2.78 -11.16 3.79
C GLU A 75 -2.59 -10.47 5.14
N ILE A 76 -1.63 -10.95 5.95
CA ILE A 76 -1.24 -10.31 7.22
C ILE A 76 -0.76 -8.87 6.96
N ARG A 77 0.13 -8.66 5.98
CA ARG A 77 0.63 -7.31 5.64
C ARG A 77 -0.51 -6.37 5.20
N ARG A 78 -1.45 -6.86 4.39
CA ARG A 78 -2.61 -6.07 3.95
C ARG A 78 -3.50 -5.71 5.12
N GLU A 79 -3.71 -6.64 6.05
CA GLU A 79 -4.54 -6.40 7.22
C GLU A 79 -3.89 -5.44 8.23
N GLU A 80 -2.56 -5.49 8.38
CA GLU A 80 -1.80 -4.51 9.15
C GLU A 80 -1.94 -3.10 8.58
N ILE A 81 -1.76 -2.93 7.26
CA ILE A 81 -1.96 -1.63 6.58
C ILE A 81 -3.39 -1.13 6.83
N ARG A 82 -4.39 -1.99 6.61
CA ARG A 82 -5.81 -1.64 6.84
C ARG A 82 -6.11 -1.29 8.31
N LYS A 83 -5.39 -1.89 9.26
CA LYS A 83 -5.53 -1.59 10.69
C LYS A 83 -4.89 -0.25 11.04
N GLU A 84 -3.76 0.07 10.44
CA GLU A 84 -3.05 1.33 10.65
C GLU A 84 -3.78 2.50 9.98
N GLU A 85 -4.31 2.35 8.76
CA GLU A 85 -5.17 3.35 8.12
C GLU A 85 -6.38 3.69 9.01
N ARG A 86 -7.06 2.67 9.56
CA ARG A 86 -8.15 2.88 10.52
C ARG A 86 -7.71 3.55 11.81
N ARG A 87 -6.43 3.40 12.21
CA ARG A 87 -5.89 4.05 13.42
C ARG A 87 -5.65 5.52 13.15
N ILE A 88 -5.00 5.83 12.04
CA ILE A 88 -4.77 7.19 11.55
C ILE A 88 -6.11 7.92 11.40
N GLU A 89 -7.09 7.33 10.72
CA GLU A 89 -8.42 7.93 10.52
C GLU A 89 -9.11 8.29 11.86
N ARG A 90 -9.07 7.38 12.84
CA ARG A 90 -9.61 7.62 14.19
C ARG A 90 -8.86 8.71 14.93
N GLU A 91 -7.54 8.74 14.83
CA GLU A 91 -6.72 9.78 15.45
C GLU A 91 -7.04 11.16 14.83
N HIS A 92 -7.16 11.25 13.51
CA HIS A 92 -7.63 12.46 12.83
C HIS A 92 -9.00 12.90 13.32
N GLU A 93 -9.97 11.99 13.37
CA GLU A 93 -11.32 12.30 13.84
C GLU A 93 -11.32 12.82 15.29
N LEU A 94 -10.51 12.22 16.17
CA LEU A 94 -10.34 12.66 17.55
C LEU A 94 -9.71 14.05 17.63
N VAL A 95 -8.68 14.35 16.84
CA VAL A 95 -8.07 15.69 16.79
C VAL A 95 -9.10 16.73 16.35
N PHE A 96 -9.86 16.46 15.29
CA PHE A 96 -10.92 17.39 14.84
C PHE A 96 -12.05 17.54 15.87
N ALA A 97 -12.44 16.47 16.56
CA ALA A 97 -13.44 16.55 17.63
C ALA A 97 -12.96 17.43 18.80
N ARG A 98 -11.67 17.38 19.15
CA ARG A 98 -11.08 18.23 20.18
C ARG A 98 -11.03 19.70 19.77
N ILE A 99 -10.64 20.00 18.53
CA ILE A 99 -10.66 21.37 17.98
C ILE A 99 -12.09 21.95 18.06
N ARG A 100 -13.11 21.18 17.65
CA ARG A 100 -14.52 21.59 17.78
C ARG A 100 -14.95 21.79 19.23
N ALA A 101 -14.51 20.92 20.15
CA ALA A 101 -14.85 21.04 21.56
C ALA A 101 -14.22 22.29 22.20
N ALA A 102 -12.96 22.60 21.88
CA ALA A 102 -12.28 23.82 22.34
C ALA A 102 -13.02 25.09 21.90
N ARG A 103 -13.51 25.14 20.66
CA ARG A 103 -14.34 26.26 20.14
C ARG A 103 -15.65 26.46 20.93
N ASN A 104 -16.24 25.37 21.43
CA ASN A 104 -17.51 25.45 22.15
C ASN A 104 -17.35 25.92 23.61
N ASP A 105 -16.16 25.77 24.21
CA ASP A 105 -15.88 26.21 25.59
C ASP A 105 -15.61 27.72 25.66
N GLU A 106 -14.93 28.29 24.65
CA GLU A 106 -14.69 29.74 24.54
C GLU A 106 -15.99 30.56 24.34
N ASN A 107 -17.06 29.94 23.84
CA ASN A 107 -18.34 30.61 23.56
C ASN A 107 -19.36 30.54 24.70
N ARG A 108 -18.93 30.35 25.96
CA ARG A 108 -19.83 30.33 27.13
C ARG A 108 -20.32 31.72 27.53
N SER A 109 -21.18 32.30 26.69
CA SER A 109 -22.22 33.25 27.10
C SER A 109 -23.59 32.61 26.89
N PRO A 110 -24.57 32.80 27.80
CA PRO A 110 -25.83 32.07 27.74
C PRO A 110 -26.81 32.76 26.78
N LEU A 111 -27.33 32.06 25.76
CA LEU A 111 -28.75 32.06 25.33
C LEU A 111 -28.99 31.06 24.16
N PRO A 112 -30.25 30.70 23.80
CA PRO A 112 -30.66 29.32 23.60
C PRO A 112 -30.93 28.96 22.13
N SER A 113 -31.30 27.69 21.92
CA SER A 113 -31.75 27.02 20.67
C SER A 113 -30.60 26.36 19.87
N VAL A 114 -30.39 25.06 20.01
CA VAL A 114 -31.12 23.95 19.36
C VAL A 114 -31.08 24.06 17.83
N THR A 115 -30.16 23.28 17.23
CA THR A 115 -29.99 22.83 15.81
C THR A 115 -28.70 23.17 15.04
N SER A 116 -27.73 23.92 15.58
CA SER A 116 -26.59 24.42 14.77
C SER A 116 -25.43 23.45 14.45
N ASN A 117 -25.32 22.29 15.08
CA ASN A 117 -24.09 21.48 14.96
C ASN A 117 -24.00 20.71 13.63
N ARG A 118 -25.11 20.19 13.08
CA ARG A 118 -25.08 19.44 11.81
C ARG A 118 -24.87 20.36 10.59
N GLU A 119 -25.42 21.56 10.63
CA GLU A 119 -25.37 22.50 9.50
C GLU A 119 -23.95 23.09 9.33
N GLY A 120 -23.27 23.38 10.44
CA GLY A 120 -21.88 23.88 10.44
C GLY A 120 -20.90 22.88 9.85
N ASP A 121 -21.03 21.59 10.21
CA ASP A 121 -20.19 20.52 9.68
C ASP A 121 -20.42 20.34 8.16
N ILE A 122 -21.67 20.39 7.69
CA ILE A 122 -22.01 20.32 6.26
C ILE A 122 -21.45 21.53 5.49
N TYR A 123 -21.49 22.72 6.09
CA TYR A 123 -20.95 23.94 5.49
C TYR A 123 -19.43 23.89 5.36
N LEU A 124 -18.72 23.47 6.40
CA LEU A 124 -17.26 23.34 6.38
C LEU A 124 -16.82 22.31 5.35
N ASP A 125 -17.50 21.16 5.26
CA ASP A 125 -17.18 20.11 4.29
C ASP A 125 -17.34 20.59 2.83
N LYS A 126 -18.34 21.45 2.58
CA LYS A 126 -18.54 22.11 1.28
C LYS A 126 -17.45 23.15 0.99
N LEU A 127 -16.99 23.88 2.00
CA LEU A 127 -15.86 24.80 1.87
C LEU A 127 -14.57 24.05 1.56
N ILE A 128 -14.27 22.98 2.30
CA ILE A 128 -13.08 22.13 2.10
C ILE A 128 -13.04 21.63 0.66
N LYS A 129 -14.11 20.98 0.18
CA LYS A 129 -14.19 20.51 -1.22
C LYS A 129 -14.05 21.65 -2.24
N GLY A 130 -14.64 22.80 -1.95
CA GLY A 130 -14.56 23.97 -2.81
C GLY A 130 -13.16 24.58 -2.89
N VAL A 131 -12.41 24.53 -1.79
CA VAL A 131 -11.01 24.99 -1.73
C VAL A 131 -10.09 23.96 -2.36
N GLU A 132 -10.29 22.67 -2.06
CA GLU A 132 -9.50 21.56 -2.60
C GLU A 132 -9.45 21.58 -4.13
N ILE A 133 -10.60 21.76 -4.80
CA ILE A 133 -10.70 21.85 -6.26
C ILE A 133 -9.92 23.05 -6.83
N LEU A 134 -9.82 24.14 -6.07
CA LEU A 134 -9.19 25.39 -6.49
C LEU A 134 -7.71 25.49 -6.09
N THR A 135 -7.22 24.53 -5.31
CA THR A 135 -5.86 24.52 -4.79
C THR A 135 -5.03 23.49 -5.54
N ILE A 136 -3.76 23.79 -5.80
CA ILE A 136 -2.83 22.78 -6.33
C ILE A 136 -2.67 21.62 -5.32
N PRO A 137 -2.33 20.40 -5.77
CA PRO A 137 -2.17 19.26 -4.88
C PRO A 137 -1.06 19.47 -3.85
N VAL A 138 -1.20 18.84 -2.68
CA VAL A 138 -0.24 18.95 -1.57
C VAL A 138 1.18 18.59 -2.04
N PRO A 139 2.14 19.52 -1.96
CA PRO A 139 3.50 19.32 -2.43
C PRO A 139 4.21 18.13 -1.78
N ARG A 140 5.05 17.43 -2.55
CA ARG A 140 5.98 16.42 -2.03
C ARG A 140 7.40 16.97 -1.78
N LYS A 141 7.74 18.08 -2.45
CA LYS A 141 9.04 18.74 -2.38
C LYS A 141 8.90 20.09 -1.71
N THR A 142 9.93 20.50 -0.98
CA THR A 142 9.94 21.74 -0.20
C THR A 142 9.79 23.00 -1.07
N GLU A 143 10.42 23.00 -2.25
CA GLU A 143 10.41 24.11 -3.22
C GLU A 143 9.00 24.52 -3.70
N SER A 144 8.03 23.61 -3.62
CA SER A 144 6.68 23.82 -4.15
C SER A 144 5.66 24.26 -3.09
N TRP A 145 6.06 24.39 -1.82
CA TRP A 145 5.16 24.85 -0.74
C TRP A 145 4.66 26.28 -0.93
N ASN A 146 5.53 27.19 -1.38
CA ASN A 146 5.14 28.58 -1.62
C ASN A 146 4.00 28.67 -2.65
N LEU A 147 4.11 27.94 -3.77
CA LEU A 147 3.06 27.89 -4.79
C LEU A 147 1.76 27.27 -4.26
N PHE A 148 1.87 26.28 -3.36
CA PHE A 148 0.70 25.68 -2.72
C PHE A 148 -0.02 26.69 -1.83
N PHE A 149 0.71 27.41 -0.98
CA PHE A 149 0.12 28.42 -0.12
C PHE A 149 -0.46 29.59 -0.92
N ASP A 150 0.21 30.05 -1.97
CA ASP A 150 -0.33 31.10 -2.85
C ASP A 150 -1.64 30.66 -3.51
N SER A 151 -1.71 29.40 -3.97
CA SER A 151 -2.93 28.83 -4.54
C SER A 151 -4.03 28.69 -3.49
N LEU A 152 -3.68 28.25 -2.28
CA LEU A 152 -4.62 28.02 -1.18
C LEU A 152 -5.23 29.34 -0.68
N GLU A 153 -4.41 30.34 -0.44
CA GLU A 153 -4.86 31.68 -0.03
C GLU A 153 -5.73 32.33 -1.10
N ARG A 154 -5.41 32.11 -2.38
CA ARG A 154 -6.27 32.54 -3.49
C ARG A 154 -7.62 31.83 -3.45
N ALA A 155 -7.64 30.52 -3.19
CA ALA A 155 -8.87 29.75 -3.04
C ALA A 155 -9.72 30.23 -1.85
N TYR A 156 -9.09 30.52 -0.71
CA TYR A 156 -9.75 31.10 0.47
C TYR A 156 -10.43 32.43 0.16
N LYS A 157 -9.71 33.35 -0.49
CA LYS A 157 -10.25 34.65 -0.91
C LYS A 157 -11.41 34.48 -1.90
N HIS A 158 -11.27 33.58 -2.88
CA HIS A 158 -12.31 33.33 -3.88
C HIS A 158 -13.58 32.71 -3.27
N LYS A 159 -13.43 31.79 -2.31
CA LYS A 159 -14.55 31.16 -1.59
C LYS A 159 -15.08 31.98 -0.41
N LYS A 160 -14.44 33.13 -0.10
CA LYS A 160 -14.75 33.99 1.05
C LYS A 160 -14.73 33.21 2.36
N VAL A 161 -13.73 32.36 2.53
CA VAL A 161 -13.55 31.56 3.75
C VAL A 161 -13.17 32.50 4.90
N HIS A 162 -13.87 32.39 6.03
CA HIS A 162 -13.51 33.13 7.24
C HIS A 162 -12.19 32.62 7.81
N GLU A 163 -11.35 33.53 8.31
CA GLU A 163 -10.00 33.23 8.81
C GLU A 163 -9.97 32.15 9.90
N GLU A 164 -11.03 32.07 10.72
CA GLU A 164 -11.22 31.03 11.75
C GLU A 164 -11.18 29.59 11.20
N PHE A 165 -11.46 29.39 9.91
CA PHE A 165 -11.44 28.07 9.26
C PHE A 165 -10.16 27.80 8.47
N TRP A 166 -9.26 28.77 8.30
CA TRP A 166 -8.11 28.62 7.40
C TRP A 166 -7.13 27.56 7.87
N ALA A 167 -6.87 27.50 9.18
CA ALA A 167 -6.00 26.49 9.78
C ALA A 167 -6.64 25.10 9.70
N GLU A 168 -7.93 24.99 10.04
CA GLU A 168 -8.67 23.72 10.02
C GLU A 168 -8.74 23.13 8.59
N ILE A 169 -9.04 23.97 7.59
CA ILE A 169 -9.07 23.53 6.18
C ILE A 169 -7.67 23.13 5.71
N LEU A 170 -6.62 23.90 6.07
CA LEU A 170 -5.24 23.54 5.73
C LEU A 170 -4.87 22.17 6.31
N LEU A 171 -5.13 21.93 7.59
CA LEU A 171 -4.89 20.64 8.23
C LEU A 171 -5.68 19.52 7.55
N LYS A 172 -6.93 19.78 7.16
CA LYS A 172 -7.72 18.78 6.44
C LYS A 172 -7.13 18.43 5.07
N LEU A 173 -6.64 19.42 4.32
CA LEU A 173 -6.03 19.21 3.01
C LEU A 173 -4.69 18.47 3.11
N LEU A 174 -3.93 18.69 4.18
CA LEU A 174 -2.65 18.01 4.42
C LEU A 174 -2.80 16.50 4.67
N GLY A 175 -3.97 16.05 5.14
CA GLY A 175 -4.25 14.64 5.41
C GLY A 175 -3.17 14.02 6.29
N ASP A 176 -2.61 12.90 5.87
CA ASP A 176 -1.59 12.14 6.62
C ASP A 176 -0.32 12.94 6.94
N LYS A 177 -0.05 14.05 6.22
CA LYS A 177 1.10 14.91 6.52
C LYS A 177 0.93 15.72 7.79
N VAL A 178 -0.29 15.85 8.30
CA VAL A 178 -0.57 16.52 9.57
C VAL A 178 0.20 15.90 10.72
N SER A 179 0.43 14.58 10.70
CA SER A 179 1.20 13.90 11.75
C SER A 179 2.61 14.48 11.93
N ASN A 180 3.25 14.95 10.86
CA ASN A 180 4.55 15.61 10.95
C ASN A 180 4.43 16.99 11.59
N VAL A 181 3.35 17.72 11.34
CA VAL A 181 3.09 19.07 11.87
C VAL A 181 2.77 19.01 13.37
N LEU A 182 1.94 18.05 13.77
CA LEU A 182 1.49 17.86 15.16
C LEU A 182 2.64 17.61 16.16
N VAL A 183 3.79 17.15 15.68
CA VAL A 183 4.99 16.95 16.53
C VAL A 183 5.62 18.28 16.95
N TYR A 184 5.48 19.34 16.14
CA TYR A 184 6.19 20.60 16.33
C TYR A 184 5.32 21.76 16.80
N ILE A 185 3.98 21.59 16.78
CA ILE A 185 3.03 22.63 17.17
C ILE A 185 2.26 22.24 18.42
N LYS A 186 1.96 23.24 19.26
CA LYS A 186 1.11 23.04 20.44
C LYS A 186 -0.36 23.04 20.03
N GLU A 187 -1.19 22.37 20.83
CA GLU A 187 -2.64 22.26 20.56
C GLU A 187 -3.34 23.62 20.52
N GLU A 188 -2.89 24.58 21.35
CA GLU A 188 -3.36 25.98 21.38
C GLU A 188 -3.07 26.76 20.08
N ASP A 189 -2.03 26.37 19.34
CA ASP A 189 -1.57 27.06 18.13
C ASP A 189 -2.15 26.43 16.84
N LEU A 190 -2.86 25.30 16.94
CA LEU A 190 -3.42 24.58 15.78
C LEU A 190 -4.51 25.35 15.04
N ASN A 191 -5.13 26.32 15.71
CA ASN A 191 -6.15 27.18 15.11
C ASN A 191 -5.56 28.42 14.42
N ASP A 192 -4.25 28.66 14.57
CA ASP A 192 -3.56 29.80 13.97
C ASP A 192 -2.90 29.40 12.64
N TYR A 193 -3.51 29.85 11.54
CA TYR A 193 -3.04 29.56 10.20
C TYR A 193 -1.59 30.00 9.98
N ALA A 194 -1.19 31.16 10.51
CA ALA A 194 0.16 31.67 10.31
C ALA A 194 1.19 30.78 11.01
N LYS A 195 0.89 30.32 12.23
CA LYS A 195 1.77 29.39 12.96
C LYS A 195 1.85 28.02 12.29
N VAL A 196 0.73 27.47 11.81
CA VAL A 196 0.72 26.19 11.08
C VAL A 196 1.52 26.32 9.77
N LYS A 197 1.38 27.43 9.04
CA LYS A 197 2.11 27.68 7.78
C LYS A 197 3.63 27.74 7.97
N LEU A 198 4.13 28.23 9.10
CA LEU A 198 5.58 28.33 9.38
C LEU A 198 6.30 26.97 9.48
N LEU A 199 5.56 25.86 9.54
CA LEU A 199 6.12 24.52 9.69
C LEU A 199 6.45 23.85 8.34
N PHE A 200 6.30 24.57 7.22
CA PHE A 200 6.45 24.08 5.86
C PHE A 200 7.39 24.95 5.03
#